data_AF-A0A1C5X9Z1-F1
#
_entry.id   AF-A0A1C5X9Z1-F1
#
_cell.length_a   1.000
_cell.length_b   1.000
_cell.length_c   1.000
_cell.angle_alpha   90.00
_cell.angle_beta   90.00
_cell.angle_gamma   90.00
#
_symmetry.space_group_name_H-M   'P 1'
#
loop_
_entity.id
_entity.type
_entity.pdbx_description
1 polymer ?
#
loop_
_entity_poly.entity_id
_entity_poly.type
_entity_poly.pdbx_seq_one_letter_code
_entity_poly.pdbx_strand_id
1 'polypeptide(L)'
;MIRNKYILCFIFLLFAATSFAQSRYALSFSDYMDGKFTALENLTIESRSQSKRFWNGGADFKPKTGDKKTDKLLKKEVKYIIHQDTLYVNCRQLRYEGCRFGSWYAPGFRFGTNKICFIGTKIGKKQISEAVAGGMLFGAIGGAIVASKQLKNKVCYLIESDSKKVKLITKNNMRTILLNYPEYSQEYNALPEEKKESAIIVIEYLIKAGLLMRY
;
A
#
# COMPACT_ATOMS: atom_id res chain seq x y z
N MET A 1 3.23 -37.03 -37.05
CA MET A 1 4.13 -36.42 -36.04
C MET A 1 3.69 -35.03 -35.55
N ILE A 2 2.40 -34.65 -35.68
CA ILE A 2 1.90 -33.27 -35.44
C ILE A 2 1.06 -33.16 -34.15
N ARG A 3 0.55 -34.28 -33.61
CA ARG A 3 -0.37 -34.32 -32.46
C ARG A 3 0.26 -33.94 -31.11
N ASN A 4 1.59 -34.06 -30.96
CA ASN A 4 2.29 -33.78 -29.70
C ASN A 4 2.60 -32.28 -29.47
N LYS A 5 2.65 -31.46 -30.52
CA LYS A 5 2.97 -30.03 -30.39
C LYS A 5 1.82 -29.23 -29.75
N TYR A 6 0.58 -29.57 -30.10
CA TYR A 6 -0.60 -28.92 -29.53
C TYR A 6 -0.84 -29.30 -28.07
N ILE A 7 -0.52 -30.54 -27.68
CA ILE A 7 -0.60 -30.99 -26.28
C ILE A 7 0.42 -30.22 -25.43
N LEU A 8 1.66 -30.04 -25.92
CA LEU A 8 2.67 -29.26 -25.21
C LEU A 8 2.28 -27.78 -25.07
N CYS A 9 1.74 -27.16 -26.13
CA CYS A 9 1.22 -25.79 -26.08
C CYS A 9 0.01 -25.65 -25.12
N PHE A 10 -0.87 -26.65 -25.06
CA PHE A 10 -2.02 -26.64 -24.16
C PHE A 10 -1.61 -26.82 -22.70
N ILE A 11 -0.60 -27.66 -22.41
CA ILE A 11 0.00 -27.79 -21.07
C ILE A 11 0.71 -26.49 -20.66
N PHE A 12 1.39 -25.80 -21.58
CA PHE A 12 2.04 -24.51 -21.31
C PHE A 12 1.00 -23.38 -21.06
N LEU A 13 -0.13 -23.39 -21.78
CA LEU A 13 -1.27 -22.50 -21.55
C LEU A 13 -1.99 -22.78 -20.21
N LEU A 14 -2.10 -24.05 -19.81
CA LEU A 14 -2.67 -24.43 -18.51
C LEU A 14 -1.73 -24.07 -17.34
N PHE A 15 -0.41 -24.16 -17.52
CA PHE A 15 0.57 -23.69 -16.51
C PHE A 15 0.57 -22.16 -16.36
N ALA A 16 0.34 -21.42 -17.45
CA ALA A 16 0.16 -19.98 -17.39
C ALA A 16 -1.16 -19.56 -16.70
N ALA A 17 -2.19 -20.43 -16.73
CA ALA A 17 -3.50 -20.16 -16.14
C ALA A 17 -3.58 -20.40 -14.62
N THR A 18 -2.58 -21.04 -13.99
CA THR A 18 -2.56 -21.25 -12.53
C THR A 18 -1.73 -20.21 -11.77
N SER A 19 -1.32 -19.11 -12.39
CA SER A 19 -0.90 -17.92 -11.65
C SER A 19 -2.12 -17.20 -11.06
N PHE A 20 -2.95 -17.92 -10.29
CA PHE A 20 -3.70 -17.26 -9.23
C PHE A 20 -2.64 -16.60 -8.35
N ALA A 21 -2.67 -15.26 -8.26
CA ALA A 21 -1.71 -14.49 -7.49
C ALA A 21 -1.69 -15.00 -6.04
N GLN A 22 -0.81 -15.96 -5.75
CA GLN A 22 -0.71 -16.56 -4.44
C GLN A 22 -0.26 -15.46 -3.50
N SER A 23 -0.97 -15.34 -2.38
CA SER A 23 -0.61 -14.34 -1.39
C SER A 23 0.80 -14.62 -0.92
N ARG A 24 1.57 -13.56 -0.67
CA ARG A 24 2.97 -13.71 -0.29
C ARG A 24 3.40 -12.60 0.64
N TYR A 25 4.42 -12.86 1.44
CA TYR A 25 4.87 -11.90 2.43
C TYR A 25 6.39 -11.77 2.52
N ALA A 26 6.84 -10.63 3.02
CA ALA A 26 8.25 -10.34 3.31
C ALA A 26 8.41 -9.86 4.76
N LEU A 27 9.53 -10.23 5.37
CA LEU A 27 9.85 -9.95 6.78
C LEU A 27 10.61 -8.64 6.98
N SER A 28 11.16 -8.08 5.91
CA SER A 28 11.97 -6.87 5.94
C SER A 28 11.79 -6.06 4.67
N PHE A 29 12.19 -4.79 4.69
CA PHE A 29 12.27 -3.93 3.53
C PHE A 29 13.27 -4.50 2.53
N SER A 30 14.44 -4.94 2.99
CA SER A 30 15.44 -5.54 2.12
C SER A 30 14.91 -6.80 1.43
N ASP A 31 14.24 -7.71 2.17
CA ASP A 31 13.61 -8.90 1.56
C ASP A 31 12.60 -8.53 0.49
N TYR A 32 11.76 -7.53 0.76
CA TYR A 32 10.79 -7.04 -0.21
C TYR A 32 11.46 -6.44 -1.46
N MET A 33 12.54 -5.67 -1.30
CA MET A 33 13.29 -5.08 -2.42
C MET A 33 13.98 -6.15 -3.27
N ASP A 34 14.51 -7.18 -2.61
CA ASP A 34 15.22 -8.30 -3.23
C ASP A 34 14.28 -9.35 -3.84
N GLY A 35 12.97 -9.18 -3.72
CA GLY A 35 11.99 -10.17 -4.20
C GLY A 35 11.92 -11.45 -3.36
N LYS A 36 12.46 -11.44 -2.14
CA LYS A 36 12.44 -12.58 -1.20
C LYS A 36 11.09 -12.63 -0.50
N PHE A 37 10.19 -13.42 -1.08
CA PHE A 37 8.84 -13.60 -0.56
C PHE A 37 8.56 -15.05 -0.16
N THR A 38 7.83 -15.22 0.93
CA THR A 38 7.28 -16.51 1.34
C THR A 38 5.81 -16.60 0.94
N ALA A 39 5.41 -17.72 0.34
CA ALA A 39 4.03 -17.98 -0.02
C ALA A 39 3.12 -18.06 1.21
N LEU A 40 1.86 -17.65 1.05
CA LEU A 40 0.86 -17.59 2.08
C LEU A 40 -0.48 -18.08 1.53
N GLU A 41 -1.02 -19.10 2.18
CA GLU A 41 -2.29 -19.72 1.79
C GLU A 41 -3.43 -19.28 2.70
N ASN A 42 -4.65 -19.36 2.18
CA ASN A 42 -5.89 -19.08 2.93
C ASN A 42 -5.94 -17.68 3.59
N LEU A 43 -5.21 -16.71 3.02
CA LEU A 43 -5.21 -15.35 3.53
C LEU A 43 -6.53 -14.65 3.22
N THR A 44 -7.11 -14.06 4.26
CA THR A 44 -8.21 -13.11 4.17
C THR A 44 -7.78 -11.78 4.78
N ILE A 45 -8.15 -10.68 4.13
CA ILE A 45 -7.90 -9.33 4.62
C ILE A 45 -9.22 -8.73 5.12
N GLU A 46 -9.38 -8.65 6.44
CA GLU A 46 -10.56 -8.03 7.04
C GLU A 46 -10.34 -6.53 7.26
N SER A 47 -11.24 -5.70 6.74
CA SER A 47 -11.36 -4.30 7.17
C SER A 47 -11.91 -4.27 8.60
N ARG A 48 -11.26 -3.53 9.51
CA ARG A 48 -11.74 -3.39 10.90
C ARG A 48 -13.09 -2.67 10.97
N SER A 49 -13.92 -3.00 11.96
CA SER A 49 -15.20 -2.32 12.23
C SER A 49 -15.01 -0.85 12.65
N GLN A 50 -16.03 -0.03 12.38
CA GLN A 50 -15.98 1.44 12.47
C GLN A 50 -15.50 1.99 13.82
N SER A 51 -15.91 1.40 14.95
CA SER A 51 -15.57 1.89 16.30
C SER A 51 -14.11 1.64 16.73
N LYS A 52 -13.43 0.64 16.15
CA LYS A 52 -12.05 0.27 16.53
C LYS A 52 -10.95 0.88 15.64
N ARG A 53 -11.34 1.61 14.59
CA ARG A 53 -10.45 2.34 13.65
C ARG A 53 -10.07 3.75 14.13
N PHE A 54 -10.91 4.33 14.98
CA PHE A 54 -10.80 5.68 15.51
C PHE A 54 -9.44 6.00 16.15
N TRP A 55 -8.80 5.03 16.81
CA TRP A 55 -7.61 5.27 17.64
C TRP A 55 -6.26 4.96 16.97
N ASN A 56 -6.22 4.46 15.72
CA ASN A 56 -5.02 3.82 15.19
C ASN A 56 -4.67 4.20 13.74
N GLY A 57 -4.37 5.47 13.50
CA GLY A 57 -3.21 5.87 12.67
C GLY A 57 -3.02 5.30 11.26
N GLY A 58 -4.00 4.69 10.57
CA GLY A 58 -3.78 4.01 9.28
C GLY A 58 -3.65 2.48 9.33
N ALA A 59 -3.91 1.85 10.47
CA ALA A 59 -3.84 0.41 10.63
C ALA A 59 -5.24 -0.23 10.54
N ASP A 60 -5.80 -0.16 9.33
CA ASP A 60 -7.20 -0.42 9.03
C ASP A 60 -7.49 -1.89 8.67
N PHE A 61 -6.46 -2.66 8.29
CA PHE A 61 -6.59 -4.01 7.74
C PHE A 61 -5.96 -5.08 8.64
N LYS A 62 -6.70 -6.16 8.90
CA LYS A 62 -6.24 -7.30 9.68
C LYS A 62 -6.16 -8.55 8.79
N PRO A 63 -4.95 -9.06 8.52
CA PRO A 63 -4.81 -10.36 7.86
C PRO A 63 -5.18 -11.49 8.81
N LYS A 64 -5.82 -12.53 8.27
CA LYS A 64 -6.13 -13.79 8.94
C LYS A 64 -5.96 -14.96 7.99
N THR A 65 -5.48 -16.07 8.54
CA THR A 65 -5.28 -17.34 7.83
C THR A 65 -6.04 -18.51 8.46
N GLY A 66 -6.57 -18.31 9.67
CA GLY A 66 -7.19 -19.38 10.47
C GLY A 66 -6.18 -20.17 11.31
N ASP A 67 -4.89 -20.14 10.97
CA ASP A 67 -3.83 -20.71 11.80
C ASP A 67 -3.31 -19.69 12.84
N LYS A 68 -3.37 -20.06 14.12
CA LYS A 68 -2.96 -19.17 15.22
C LYS A 68 -1.48 -18.80 15.17
N LYS A 69 -0.60 -19.70 14.72
CA LYS A 69 0.85 -19.44 14.65
C LYS A 69 1.14 -18.43 13.56
N THR A 70 0.58 -18.65 12.38
CA THR A 70 0.71 -17.78 11.20
C THR A 70 0.07 -16.41 11.46
N ASP A 71 -1.11 -16.34 12.07
CA ASP A 71 -1.73 -15.06 12.43
C ASP A 71 -0.88 -14.25 13.44
N LYS A 72 -0.19 -14.93 14.36
CA LYS A 72 0.74 -14.29 15.30
C LYS A 72 1.98 -13.76 14.58
N LEU A 73 2.53 -14.52 13.63
CA LEU A 73 3.64 -14.13 12.76
C LEU A 73 3.26 -12.89 11.93
N LEU A 74 2.12 -12.94 11.24
CA LEU A 74 1.58 -11.84 10.42
C LEU A 74 1.39 -10.56 11.25
N LYS A 75 0.95 -10.68 12.50
CA LYS A 75 0.74 -9.51 13.37
C LYS A 75 2.04 -8.88 13.88
N LYS A 76 3.08 -9.68 14.13
CA LYS A 76 4.27 -9.24 14.89
C LYS A 76 5.50 -8.97 14.02
N GLU A 77 5.72 -9.82 13.04
CA GLU A 77 7.02 -9.96 12.36
C GLU A 77 6.93 -9.58 10.89
N VAL A 78 5.90 -10.08 10.19
CA VAL A 78 5.69 -9.76 8.77
C VAL A 78 5.53 -8.26 8.56
N LYS A 79 6.25 -7.72 7.58
CA LYS A 79 6.27 -6.29 7.25
C LYS A 79 5.40 -5.97 6.06
N TYR A 80 5.41 -6.85 5.07
CA TYR A 80 4.73 -6.63 3.81
C TYR A 80 3.96 -7.88 3.42
N ILE A 81 2.72 -7.70 2.98
CA ILE A 81 1.89 -8.74 2.41
C ILE A 81 1.43 -8.26 1.04
N ILE A 82 1.53 -9.11 0.02
CA ILE A 82 0.91 -8.89 -1.28
C ILE A 82 -0.25 -9.88 -1.37
N HIS A 83 -1.45 -9.35 -1.63
CA HIS A 83 -2.68 -10.11 -1.77
C HIS A 83 -3.56 -9.43 -2.81
N GLN A 84 -4.00 -10.15 -3.85
CA GLN A 84 -4.86 -9.62 -4.92
C GLN A 84 -4.34 -8.27 -5.44
N ASP A 85 -3.08 -8.25 -5.87
CA ASP A 85 -2.39 -7.08 -6.46
C ASP A 85 -2.24 -5.87 -5.53
N THR A 86 -2.58 -6.03 -4.25
CA THR A 86 -2.50 -4.98 -3.24
C THR A 86 -1.36 -5.27 -2.27
N LEU A 87 -0.49 -4.28 -2.09
CA LEU A 87 0.51 -4.30 -1.03
C LEU A 87 -0.10 -3.79 0.28
N TYR A 88 0.10 -4.56 1.34
CA TYR A 88 -0.24 -4.19 2.70
C TYR A 88 1.05 -4.04 3.52
N VAL A 89 1.17 -2.92 4.23
CA VAL A 89 2.33 -2.54 5.04
C VAL A 89 1.98 -2.61 6.51
N ASN A 90 2.75 -3.36 7.30
CA ASN A 90 2.56 -3.45 8.74
C ASN A 90 3.04 -2.17 9.44
N CYS A 91 2.10 -1.40 9.96
CA CYS A 91 2.37 -0.12 10.60
C CYS A 91 2.91 -0.25 12.03
N ARG A 92 2.79 -1.41 12.67
CA ARG A 92 3.00 -1.60 14.13
C ARG A 92 4.33 -1.05 14.65
N GLN A 93 5.39 -1.20 13.87
CA GLN A 93 6.74 -0.80 14.28
C GLN A 93 7.18 0.54 13.70
N LEU A 94 6.41 1.11 12.77
CA LEU A 94 6.76 2.34 12.08
C LEU A 94 6.58 3.55 13.00
N ARG A 95 7.34 4.60 12.71
CA ARG A 95 7.37 5.84 13.46
C ARG A 95 7.56 7.04 12.55
N TYR A 96 6.79 8.07 12.81
CA TYR A 96 6.96 9.40 12.22
C TYR A 96 7.17 10.40 13.37
N GLU A 97 8.25 11.18 13.33
CA GLU A 97 8.60 12.16 14.37
C GLU A 97 8.56 11.60 15.81
N GLY A 98 8.95 10.33 15.98
CA GLY A 98 8.93 9.63 17.27
C GLY A 98 7.58 9.02 17.66
N CYS A 99 6.47 9.50 17.09
CA CYS A 99 5.13 8.96 17.27
C CYS A 99 5.00 7.58 16.58
N ARG A 100 4.42 6.60 17.29
CA ARG A 100 4.15 5.26 16.75
C ARG A 100 2.84 5.24 15.99
N PHE A 101 2.81 4.47 14.91
CA PHE A 101 1.56 4.14 14.24
C PHE A 101 0.78 3.06 15.00
N GLY A 102 -0.48 2.87 14.62
CA GLY A 102 -1.32 1.81 15.14
C GLY A 102 -0.77 0.42 14.82
N SER A 103 -1.17 -0.57 15.62
CA SER A 103 -0.96 -1.98 15.26
C SER A 103 -1.88 -2.33 14.08
N TRP A 104 -1.41 -3.14 13.13
CA TRP A 104 -2.07 -3.65 11.89
C TRP A 104 -1.57 -3.01 10.58
N TYR A 105 -2.25 -3.29 9.48
CA TYR A 105 -1.77 -3.01 8.13
C TYR A 105 -2.46 -1.81 7.47
N ALA A 106 -1.69 -1.08 6.68
CA ALA A 106 -2.11 -0.03 5.75
C ALA A 106 -1.97 -0.50 4.31
N PRO A 107 -2.79 -0.01 3.37
CA PRO A 107 -2.52 -0.21 1.95
C PRO A 107 -1.29 0.61 1.54
N GLY A 108 -0.50 0.06 0.63
CA GLY A 108 0.70 0.70 0.12
C GLY A 108 0.97 0.34 -1.34
N PHE A 109 2.07 0.91 -1.82
CA PHE A 109 2.50 0.86 -3.19
C PHE A 109 4.02 0.83 -3.22
N ARG A 110 4.54 0.15 -4.22
CA ARG A 110 5.93 0.27 -4.57
C ARG A 110 6.16 1.62 -5.24
N PHE A 111 7.03 2.46 -4.68
CA PHE A 111 7.30 3.81 -5.18
C PHE A 111 8.72 3.87 -5.76
N GLY A 112 8.81 3.99 -7.08
CA GLY A 112 10.06 3.85 -7.81
C GLY A 112 10.81 2.55 -7.48
N THR A 113 12.14 2.56 -7.61
CA THR A 113 12.98 1.36 -7.45
C THR A 113 13.44 1.08 -6.02
N ASN A 114 13.32 2.04 -5.10
CA ASN A 114 13.91 1.92 -3.77
C ASN A 114 13.05 2.47 -2.63
N LYS A 115 11.75 2.67 -2.84
CA LYS A 115 10.85 3.13 -1.77
C LYS A 115 9.53 2.38 -1.78
N ILE A 116 8.83 2.47 -0.66
CA ILE A 116 7.44 2.04 -0.50
C ILE A 116 6.65 3.25 -0.01
N CYS A 117 5.53 3.53 -0.66
CA CYS A 117 4.57 4.54 -0.25
C CYS A 117 3.38 3.84 0.42
N PHE A 118 2.96 4.26 1.61
CA PHE A 118 1.75 3.72 2.25
C PHE A 118 0.81 4.81 2.73
N ILE A 119 -0.47 4.47 2.81
CA ILE A 119 -1.54 5.37 3.21
C ILE A 119 -1.76 5.27 4.72
N GLY A 120 -1.57 6.38 5.43
CA GLY A 120 -1.77 6.44 6.87
C GLY A 120 -2.65 7.61 7.29
N THR A 121 -3.16 7.57 8.52
CA THR A 121 -3.67 8.81 9.14
C THR A 121 -2.47 9.68 9.52
N LYS A 122 -2.58 11.00 9.38
CA LYS A 122 -1.51 11.91 9.82
C LYS A 122 -1.33 11.76 11.34
N ILE A 123 -0.12 11.45 11.80
CA ILE A 123 0.24 11.37 13.23
C ILE A 123 1.30 12.42 13.54
N GLY A 124 1.35 12.94 14.77
CA GLY A 124 2.30 13.99 15.18
C GLY A 124 1.64 15.08 16.03
N LYS A 125 2.42 16.08 16.47
CA LYS A 125 2.02 17.10 17.46
C LYS A 125 0.89 18.06 17.01
N LYS A 126 0.51 18.07 15.73
CA LYS A 126 -0.60 18.87 15.18
C LYS A 126 -1.68 17.95 14.58
N GLN A 127 -2.37 17.18 15.41
CA GLN A 127 -3.50 16.38 14.96
C GLN A 127 -4.81 17.19 15.14
N ILE A 128 -5.49 17.52 14.05
CA ILE A 128 -6.93 17.80 14.06
C ILE A 128 -7.59 16.50 13.58
N SER A 129 -8.22 15.81 14.52
CA SER A 129 -8.91 14.54 14.28
C SER A 129 -10.25 14.81 13.62
N GLU A 130 -10.36 14.61 12.32
CA GLU A 130 -11.66 14.39 11.69
C GLU A 130 -11.76 12.93 11.22
N ALA A 131 -12.79 12.27 11.73
CA ALA A 131 -13.09 10.87 11.49
C ALA A 131 -13.55 10.66 10.05
N VAL A 132 -13.10 9.58 9.40
CA VAL A 132 -13.89 8.98 8.32
C VAL A 132 -13.86 7.46 8.40
N ALA A 133 -15.07 6.91 8.32
CA ALA A 133 -15.44 5.49 8.29
C ALA A 133 -14.82 4.76 7.09
N GLY A 134 -14.92 3.43 7.10
CA GLY A 134 -14.16 2.55 6.25
C GLY A 134 -14.94 1.67 5.29
N GLY A 135 -14.31 1.34 4.15
CA GLY A 135 -14.73 0.34 3.18
C GLY A 135 -14.43 0.76 1.73
N MET A 136 -13.68 -0.11 1.04
CA MET A 136 -13.27 -0.13 -0.39
C MET A 136 -12.20 0.88 -0.85
N LEU A 137 -10.98 0.37 -1.06
CA LEU A 137 -10.00 0.97 -1.97
C LEU A 137 -9.34 -0.16 -2.77
N PHE A 138 -9.27 0.05 -4.09
CA PHE A 138 -8.62 -0.78 -5.11
C PHE A 138 -9.45 -1.95 -5.69
N GLY A 139 -10.65 -1.65 -6.20
CA GLY A 139 -11.20 -2.40 -7.33
C GLY A 139 -10.69 -1.75 -8.62
N ALA A 140 -9.80 -2.43 -9.34
CA ALA A 140 -9.16 -1.98 -10.59
C ALA A 140 -8.32 -0.68 -10.45
N ILE A 141 -7.02 -0.83 -10.15
CA ILE A 141 -6.06 0.27 -10.33
C ILE A 141 -6.04 0.62 -11.82
N GLY A 142 -6.70 1.72 -12.21
CA GLY A 142 -6.77 2.25 -13.57
C GLY A 142 -8.21 2.31 -14.10
N GLY A 143 -8.86 3.46 -13.92
CA GLY A 143 -10.13 3.77 -14.59
C GLY A 143 -10.93 4.87 -13.92
N ALA A 144 -11.07 4.82 -12.60
CA ALA A 144 -11.70 5.88 -11.84
C ALA A 144 -11.16 5.83 -10.41
N ILE A 145 -10.43 6.86 -9.99
CA ILE A 145 -10.21 7.11 -8.56
C ILE A 145 -11.59 7.47 -8.02
N VAL A 146 -12.35 6.48 -7.55
CA VAL A 146 -13.49 6.76 -6.68
C VAL A 146 -12.88 7.33 -5.42
N ALA A 147 -12.84 8.66 -5.35
CA ALA A 147 -12.42 9.44 -4.20
C ALA A 147 -13.35 9.09 -3.04
N SER A 148 -13.03 7.98 -2.35
CA SER A 148 -13.78 7.59 -1.18
C SER A 148 -13.64 8.74 -0.18
N LYS A 149 -14.76 9.17 0.44
CA LYS A 149 -14.77 10.19 1.51
C LYS A 149 -13.70 9.91 2.58
N GLN A 150 -13.23 8.67 2.66
CA GLN A 150 -12.33 8.04 3.62
C GLN A 150 -10.85 8.41 3.49
N LEU A 151 -10.40 8.84 2.31
CA LEU A 151 -9.02 9.30 2.10
C LEU A 151 -8.82 10.80 2.37
N LYS A 152 -9.89 11.56 2.60
CA LYS A 152 -9.82 13.03 2.79
C LYS A 152 -8.87 13.44 3.93
N ASN A 153 -8.74 12.61 4.96
CA ASN A 153 -7.90 12.87 6.15
C ASN A 153 -6.69 11.94 6.26
N LYS A 154 -6.37 11.25 5.16
CA LYS A 154 -5.20 10.36 5.07
C LYS A 154 -4.07 11.08 4.33
N VAL A 155 -2.85 10.68 4.63
CA VAL A 155 -1.62 11.17 4.02
C VAL A 155 -0.76 9.98 3.59
N CYS A 156 0.24 10.24 2.76
CA CYS A 156 1.18 9.23 2.30
C CYS A 156 2.51 9.33 3.05
N TYR A 157 3.07 8.17 3.41
CA TYR A 157 4.38 8.07 4.02
C TYR A 157 5.31 7.19 3.20
N LEU A 158 6.60 7.47 3.26
CA LEU A 158 7.68 6.75 2.59
C LEU A 158 8.47 5.89 3.57
N ILE A 159 8.72 4.65 3.15
CA ILE A 159 9.69 3.73 3.74
C ILE A 159 10.83 3.58 2.73
N GLU A 160 12.06 3.78 3.20
CA GLU A 160 13.28 3.76 2.38
C GLU A 160 14.33 2.76 2.88
N SER A 161 14.07 2.08 4.01
CA SER A 161 14.98 1.11 4.62
C SER A 161 14.25 0.24 5.65
N ASP A 162 14.98 -0.72 6.23
CA ASP A 162 14.55 -1.51 7.39
C ASP A 162 14.42 -0.72 8.69
N SER A 163 14.78 0.57 8.66
CA SER A 163 14.57 1.43 9.80
C SER A 163 13.08 1.56 10.11
N LYS A 164 12.77 1.75 11.39
CA LYS A 164 11.40 2.02 11.84
C LYS A 164 10.92 3.44 11.49
N LYS A 165 11.77 4.29 10.90
CA LYS A 165 11.46 5.69 10.63
C LYS A 165 10.85 5.83 9.23
N VAL A 166 9.76 6.58 9.14
CA VAL A 166 9.10 6.91 7.86
C VAL A 166 9.11 8.41 7.64
N LYS A 167 9.04 8.82 6.37
CA LYS A 167 8.96 10.23 5.97
C LYS A 167 7.55 10.54 5.46
N LEU A 168 6.99 11.67 5.84
CA LEU A 168 5.72 12.15 5.26
C LEU A 168 5.99 12.66 3.83
N ILE A 169 5.12 12.34 2.89
CA ILE A 169 5.10 13.00 1.58
C ILE A 169 4.37 14.33 1.76
N THR A 170 5.12 15.42 1.86
CA THR A 170 4.57 16.78 1.95
C THR A 170 4.28 17.34 0.56
N LYS A 171 3.56 18.46 0.52
CA LYS A 171 3.33 19.21 -0.72
C LYS A 171 4.63 19.68 -1.39
N ASN A 172 5.66 19.99 -0.60
CA ASN A 172 6.97 20.37 -1.13
C ASN A 172 7.67 19.15 -1.74
N ASN A 173 7.59 17.99 -1.09
CA ASN A 173 8.11 16.76 -1.69
C ASN A 173 7.42 16.44 -3.02
N MET A 174 6.09 16.58 -3.08
CA MET A 174 5.34 16.38 -4.34
C MET A 174 5.74 17.35 -5.43
N ARG A 175 5.89 18.65 -5.11
CA ARG A 175 6.40 19.63 -6.08
C ARG A 175 7.73 19.21 -6.66
N THR A 176 8.68 18.80 -5.81
CA THR A 176 10.00 18.32 -6.25
C THR A 176 9.89 17.07 -7.13
N ILE A 177 9.07 16.09 -6.75
CA ILE A 177 8.86 14.86 -7.53
C ILE A 177 8.29 15.19 -8.92
N LEU A 178 7.32 16.09 -8.98
CA LEU A 178 6.61 16.44 -10.21
C LEU A 178 7.39 17.41 -11.11
N LEU A 179 8.53 17.98 -10.69
CA LEU A 179 9.37 18.80 -11.58
C LEU A 179 9.77 18.06 -12.87
N ASN A 180 9.92 16.73 -12.79
CA ASN A 180 10.24 15.88 -13.94
C ASN A 180 9.02 15.56 -14.83
N TYR A 181 7.82 16.05 -14.47
CA TYR A 181 6.55 15.81 -15.14
C TYR A 181 5.79 17.14 -15.31
N PRO A 182 6.21 18.02 -16.25
CA PRO A 182 5.75 19.41 -16.31
C PRO A 182 4.23 19.60 -16.37
N GLU A 183 3.53 18.77 -17.15
CA GLU A 183 2.05 18.76 -17.25
C GLU A 183 1.40 18.56 -15.87
N TYR A 184 1.79 17.49 -15.17
CA TYR A 184 1.27 17.17 -13.83
C TYR A 184 1.76 18.13 -12.75
N SER A 185 2.94 18.72 -12.91
CA SER A 185 3.44 19.78 -12.02
C SER A 185 2.54 21.00 -12.05
N GLN A 186 2.14 21.45 -13.25
CA GLN A 186 1.25 22.60 -13.41
C GLN A 186 -0.13 22.31 -12.83
N GLU A 187 -0.73 21.16 -13.19
CA GLU A 187 -2.02 20.74 -12.63
C GLU A 187 -1.99 20.67 -11.09
N TYR A 188 -0.97 20.02 -10.52
CA TYR A 188 -0.83 19.89 -9.08
C TYR A 188 -0.68 21.25 -8.40
N ASN A 189 0.09 22.17 -9.00
CA ASN A 189 0.31 23.49 -8.43
C ASN A 189 -0.94 24.37 -8.47
N ALA A 190 -1.86 24.15 -9.42
CA ALA A 190 -3.14 24.86 -9.50
C ALA A 190 -4.16 24.41 -8.43
N LEU A 191 -3.94 23.27 -7.77
CA LEU A 191 -4.83 22.79 -6.70
C LEU A 191 -4.78 23.70 -5.45
N PRO A 192 -5.83 23.70 -4.62
CA PRO A 192 -5.80 24.35 -3.31
C PRO A 192 -4.74 23.75 -2.39
N GLU A 193 -3.97 24.61 -1.68
CA GLU A 193 -2.82 24.21 -0.86
C GLU A 193 -3.16 23.18 0.22
N GLU A 194 -4.35 23.26 0.81
CA GLU A 194 -4.81 22.38 1.87
C GLU A 194 -5.08 20.94 1.40
N LYS A 195 -5.30 20.75 0.09
CA LYS A 195 -5.60 19.43 -0.49
C LYS A 195 -4.35 18.69 -0.95
N LYS A 196 -3.25 19.42 -1.19
CA LYS A 196 -2.02 18.93 -1.83
C LYS A 196 -1.31 17.80 -1.06
N GLU A 197 -1.46 17.74 0.27
CA GLU A 197 -0.89 16.67 1.10
C GLU A 197 -1.82 15.47 1.29
N SER A 198 -3.07 15.54 0.83
CA SER A 198 -4.01 14.44 1.00
C SER A 198 -3.58 13.24 0.19
N ALA A 199 -3.78 12.04 0.73
CA ALA A 199 -3.40 10.80 0.08
C ALA A 199 -4.09 10.62 -1.28
N ILE A 200 -5.32 11.13 -1.46
CA ILE A 200 -6.02 11.11 -2.75
C ILE A 200 -5.19 11.80 -3.82
N ILE A 201 -4.82 13.06 -3.56
CA ILE A 201 -4.08 13.87 -4.52
C ILE A 201 -2.67 13.29 -4.71
N VAL A 202 -1.98 12.92 -3.63
CA VAL A 202 -0.64 12.35 -3.74
C VAL A 202 -0.66 11.09 -4.62
N ILE A 203 -1.56 10.15 -4.36
CA ILE A 203 -1.64 8.90 -5.11
C ILE A 203 -2.04 9.15 -6.56
N GLU A 204 -3.03 10.01 -6.81
CA GLU A 204 -3.47 10.34 -8.17
C GLU A 204 -2.29 10.80 -9.03
N TYR A 205 -1.51 11.76 -8.53
CA TYR A 205 -0.41 12.34 -9.28
C TYR A 205 0.77 11.39 -9.41
N LEU A 206 1.06 10.57 -8.38
CA LEU A 206 2.08 9.54 -8.50
C LEU A 206 1.68 8.41 -9.46
N ILE A 207 0.39 8.11 -9.61
CA ILE A 207 -0.12 7.18 -10.64
C ILE A 207 -0.02 7.81 -12.03
N LYS A 208 -0.47 9.06 -12.21
CA LYS A 208 -0.35 9.80 -13.47
C LYS A 208 1.11 9.83 -13.96
N ALA A 209 2.05 10.09 -13.04
CA ALA A 209 3.49 10.09 -13.31
C ALA A 209 4.11 8.69 -13.50
N GLY A 210 3.35 7.60 -13.37
CA GLY A 210 3.85 6.23 -13.51
C GLY A 210 4.82 5.80 -12.41
N LEU A 211 4.79 6.44 -11.24
CA LEU A 211 5.77 6.25 -10.16
C LEU A 211 5.35 5.18 -9.14
N LEU A 212 4.09 4.73 -9.17
CA LEU A 212 3.58 3.65 -8.33
C LEU A 212 3.46 2.36 -9.14
N MET A 213 4.18 1.31 -8.74
CA MET A 213 4.13 0.00 -9.41
C MET A 213 2.98 -0.87 -8.89
N ARG A 214 2.51 -1.75 -9.78
CA ARG A 214 1.48 -2.77 -9.55
C ARG A 214 2.12 -4.11 -9.18
N TYR A 215 1.34 -4.97 -8.53
CA TYR A 215 1.71 -6.34 -8.18
C TYR A 215 0.90 -7.35 -8.96
#